data_AF-A0A852BNL3-F1
#
_entry.id   AF-A0A852BNL3-F1
#
_cell.length_a   1.000
_cell.length_b   1.000
_cell.length_c   1.000
_cell.angle_alpha   90.00
_cell.angle_beta   90.00
_cell.angle_gamma   90.00
#
_symmetry.space_group_name_H-M   'P 1'
#
loop_
_entity.id
_entity.type
_entity.pdbx_description
1 polymer ?
#
loop_
_entity_poly.entity_id
_entity_poly.type
_entity_poly.pdbx_seq_one_letter_code
_entity_poly.pdbx_strand_id
1 'polypeptide(L)'
;RVTDSAAFLLLDVVVENGTGSLAPVRPLTWQVEYPGQDPEAQKDKLVWEVQVSERDVRALVPLVQELEILNTAPLTGVPRSVPVRLVMVAAGGGITELPDPPRCEAADKQVLQVSDSCDAVFVGGKESRGARGARVEFWWRRLHASLSFSVWAPLLPLRVQLGDTVLEQVRGWRLPASTDSAPADAEDPGEEAEQRARGCRPQYQRTGVRVLAHFVSHPLDGSRHLSYLLGPQWLLDVTHLVASWTRVQDPRVA
;
A
#
# COMPACT_ATOMS: atom_id res chain seq x y z
N ARG A 1 -15.78 66.32 12.55
CA ARG A 1 -15.26 64.98 12.85
C ARG A 1 -13.83 64.95 12.33
N VAL A 2 -12.85 65.15 13.21
CA VAL A 2 -11.43 65.01 12.86
C VAL A 2 -11.19 63.51 12.76
N THR A 3 -10.86 63.04 11.56
CA THR A 3 -10.40 61.67 11.35
C THR A 3 -9.02 61.57 11.96
N ASP A 4 -8.93 60.90 13.10
CA ASP A 4 -7.67 60.60 13.76
C ASP A 4 -6.86 59.70 12.82
N SER A 5 -5.84 60.25 12.17
CA SER A 5 -5.00 59.50 11.25
C SER A 5 -4.02 58.68 12.10
N ALA A 6 -4.34 57.42 12.34
CA ALA A 6 -3.39 56.50 12.96
C ALA A 6 -2.13 56.40 12.07
N ALA A 7 -0.99 56.85 12.59
CA ALA A 7 0.30 56.63 11.97
C ALA A 7 0.82 55.26 12.42
N PHE A 8 1.09 54.38 11.46
CA PHE A 8 1.63 53.05 11.74
C PHE A 8 3.13 53.05 11.48
N LEU A 9 3.90 52.52 12.43
CA LEU A 9 5.31 52.22 12.26
C LEU A 9 5.44 50.76 11.83
N LEU A 10 5.97 50.52 10.63
CA LEU A 10 6.26 49.16 10.14
C LEU A 10 7.73 48.84 10.42
N LEU A 11 7.98 47.73 11.11
CA LEU A 11 9.32 47.15 11.27
C LEU A 11 9.36 45.78 10.62
N ASP A 12 10.30 45.57 9.71
CA ASP A 12 10.65 44.27 9.19
C ASP A 12 11.88 43.73 9.93
N VAL A 13 11.76 42.54 10.53
CA VAL A 13 12.81 41.91 11.33
C VAL A 13 13.22 40.61 10.64
N VAL A 14 14.52 40.47 10.34
CA VAL A 14 15.11 39.27 9.73
C VAL A 14 16.13 38.67 10.69
N VAL A 15 16.15 37.33 10.79
CA VAL A 15 17.12 36.61 11.60
C VAL A 15 18.25 36.12 10.70
N GLU A 16 19.43 36.74 10.81
CA GLU A 16 20.64 36.30 10.12
C GLU A 16 21.39 35.28 10.98
N ASN A 17 21.71 34.11 10.40
CA ASN A 17 22.46 33.01 11.03
C ASN A 17 21.88 32.49 12.36
N GLY A 18 20.83 31.66 12.25
CA GLY A 18 20.37 30.81 13.35
C GLY A 18 21.48 29.87 13.82
N THR A 19 22.02 30.13 15.01
CA THR A 19 23.05 29.30 15.65
C THR A 19 22.44 28.05 16.28
N GLY A 20 21.69 27.24 15.53
CA GLY A 20 21.27 25.88 15.91
C GLY A 20 20.60 25.78 17.29
N SER A 21 20.11 26.89 17.83
CA SER A 21 19.82 27.03 19.26
C SER A 21 18.35 26.77 19.46
N LEU A 22 18.05 25.80 20.32
CA LEU A 22 16.75 25.27 20.72
C LEU A 22 15.80 26.31 21.37
N ALA A 23 16.08 27.61 21.30
CA ALA A 23 15.20 28.66 21.81
C ALA A 23 14.20 29.08 20.71
N PRO A 24 12.95 28.57 20.73
CA PRO A 24 11.93 28.91 19.73
C PRO A 24 11.46 30.36 19.87
N VAL A 25 11.81 31.05 20.95
CA VAL A 25 11.41 32.41 21.28
C VAL A 25 12.65 33.27 21.47
N ARG A 26 12.70 34.40 20.76
CA ARG A 26 13.71 35.44 20.91
C ARG A 26 13.05 36.71 21.44
N PRO A 27 13.50 37.26 22.59
CA PRO A 27 12.95 38.50 23.10
C PRO A 27 13.44 39.68 22.25
N LEU A 28 12.52 40.52 21.78
CA LEU A 28 12.75 41.79 21.12
C LEU A 28 12.37 42.91 22.09
N THR A 29 13.35 43.63 22.60
CA THR A 29 13.15 44.82 23.44
C THR A 29 13.02 46.05 22.57
N TRP A 30 11.96 46.85 22.77
CA TRP A 30 11.80 48.14 22.10
C TRP A 30 11.32 49.22 23.07
N GLN A 31 11.60 50.48 22.72
CA GLN A 31 11.16 51.66 23.43
C GLN A 31 10.88 52.77 22.40
N VAL A 32 9.87 53.60 22.66
CA VAL A 32 9.56 54.76 21.81
C VAL A 32 10.04 56.02 22.51
N GLU A 33 10.67 56.90 21.75
CA GLU A 33 11.16 58.18 22.23
C GLU A 33 10.49 59.31 21.47
N TYR A 34 9.89 60.26 22.20
CA TYR A 34 9.29 61.44 21.60
C TYR A 34 10.20 62.67 21.77
N PRO A 35 10.25 63.58 20.77
CA PRO A 35 11.00 64.83 20.91
C PRO A 35 10.52 65.65 22.11
N GLY A 36 11.46 66.10 22.96
CA GLY A 36 11.16 66.92 24.14
C GLY A 36 10.89 66.15 25.43
N GLN A 37 10.97 64.81 25.42
CA GLN A 37 10.99 64.02 26.67
C GLN A 37 12.32 64.14 27.41
N ASP A 38 12.25 64.19 28.74
CA ASP A 38 13.42 64.19 29.63
C ASP A 38 14.25 62.91 29.43
N PRO A 39 15.57 63.00 29.17
CA PRO A 39 16.45 61.85 29.04
C PRO A 39 16.54 60.97 30.30
N GLU A 40 16.26 61.51 31.49
CA GLU A 40 16.27 60.77 32.78
C GLU A 40 14.90 60.16 33.12
N ALA A 41 13.84 60.44 32.34
CA ALA A 41 12.54 59.83 32.58
C ALA A 41 12.61 58.32 32.31
N GLN A 42 12.15 57.52 33.28
CA GLN A 42 12.07 56.08 33.15
C GLN A 42 11.05 55.71 32.06
N LYS A 43 11.54 55.30 30.88
CA LYS A 43 10.70 54.89 29.75
C LYS A 43 10.33 53.42 29.87
N ASP A 44 9.09 53.09 29.52
CA ASP A 44 8.61 51.71 29.48
C ASP A 44 9.35 50.94 28.37
N LYS A 45 10.24 50.03 28.77
CA LYS A 45 10.82 49.05 27.86
C LYS A 45 9.82 47.93 27.67
N LEU A 46 9.36 47.77 26.44
CA LEU A 46 8.45 46.70 26.07
C LEU A 46 9.26 45.53 25.53
N VAL A 47 8.90 44.33 25.97
CA VAL A 47 9.50 43.07 25.49
C VAL A 47 8.46 42.35 24.67
N TRP A 48 8.79 42.05 23.42
CA TRP A 48 8.03 41.16 22.56
C TRP A 48 8.73 39.81 22.47
N GLU A 49 7.96 38.74 22.56
CA GLU A 49 8.47 37.39 22.35
C GLU A 49 8.25 36.98 20.90
N VAL A 50 9.32 37.01 20.09
CA VAL A 50 9.27 36.65 18.67
C VAL A 50 9.57 35.17 18.53
N GLN A 51 8.64 34.41 17.96
CA GLN A 51 8.91 33.00 17.66
C GLN A 51 9.79 32.88 16.42
N VAL A 52 10.98 32.30 16.58
CA VAL A 52 11.96 32.09 15.51
C VAL A 52 12.08 30.59 15.24
N SER A 53 11.71 30.18 14.03
CA SER A 53 11.91 28.81 13.57
C SER A 53 13.04 28.80 12.53
N GLU A 54 14.16 28.14 12.84
CA GLU A 54 15.30 28.00 11.92
C GLU A 54 15.02 27.13 10.69
N ARG A 55 13.87 26.45 10.65
CA ARG A 55 13.50 25.59 9.52
C ARG A 55 12.30 26.19 8.83
N ASP A 56 12.57 27.01 7.81
CA ASP A 56 11.55 27.46 6.85
C ASP A 56 11.11 26.26 5.99
N VAL A 57 10.43 25.29 6.60
CA VAL A 57 9.91 24.10 5.91
C VAL A 57 8.70 24.53 5.07
N ARG A 58 8.82 24.35 3.76
CA ARG A 58 7.81 24.77 2.79
C ARG A 58 6.87 23.64 2.39
N ALA A 59 7.37 22.41 2.37
CA ALA A 59 6.59 21.27 1.92
C ALA A 59 6.93 19.98 2.67
N LEU A 60 5.89 19.17 2.87
CA LEU A 60 5.99 17.76 3.17
C LEU A 60 5.90 17.00 1.84
N VAL A 61 6.84 16.08 1.59
CA VAL A 61 6.88 15.34 0.33
C VAL A 61 6.94 13.84 0.62
N PRO A 62 5.87 13.08 0.31
CA PRO A 62 5.90 11.63 0.34
C PRO A 62 6.56 11.08 -0.92
N LEU A 63 7.57 10.23 -0.74
CA LEU A 63 8.31 9.57 -1.80
C LEU A 63 7.98 8.08 -1.82
N VAL A 64 7.66 7.57 -3.01
CA VAL A 64 7.35 6.15 -3.26
C VAL A 64 7.99 5.73 -4.58
N GLN A 65 8.31 4.44 -4.70
CA GLN A 65 8.87 3.88 -5.93
C GLN A 65 7.80 3.62 -6.99
N GLU A 66 6.58 3.30 -6.56
CA GLU A 66 5.47 2.96 -7.43
C GLU A 66 4.15 3.47 -6.85
N LEU A 67 3.25 3.90 -7.74
CA LEU A 67 1.88 4.34 -7.40
C LEU A 67 0.82 3.36 -7.90
N GLU A 68 1.24 2.22 -8.45
CA GLU A 68 0.36 1.22 -9.01
C GLU A 68 0.54 -0.11 -8.28
N ILE A 69 -0.54 -0.62 -7.68
CA ILE A 69 -0.53 -1.83 -6.87
C ILE A 69 -1.46 -2.85 -7.51
N LEU A 70 -0.89 -3.99 -7.89
CA LEU A 70 -1.61 -5.20 -8.24
C LEU A 70 -1.84 -6.02 -6.97
N ASN A 71 -3.09 -6.07 -6.49
CA ASN A 71 -3.45 -6.79 -5.29
C ASN A 71 -3.72 -8.28 -5.58
N THR A 72 -2.73 -9.13 -5.36
CA THR A 72 -2.87 -10.60 -5.49
C THR A 72 -3.20 -11.28 -4.16
N ALA A 73 -3.23 -10.54 -3.05
CA ALA A 73 -3.45 -11.07 -1.70
C ALA A 73 -4.78 -11.84 -1.56
N PRO A 74 -5.90 -11.46 -2.21
CA PRO A 74 -7.12 -12.28 -2.19
C PRO A 74 -6.95 -13.68 -2.79
N LEU A 75 -5.95 -13.90 -3.64
CA LEU A 75 -5.66 -15.19 -4.29
C LEU A 75 -4.58 -15.98 -3.56
N THR A 76 -3.56 -15.29 -3.05
CA THR A 76 -2.36 -15.92 -2.48
C THR A 76 -2.36 -15.96 -0.95
N GLY A 77 -3.12 -15.07 -0.30
CA GLY A 77 -3.01 -14.78 1.13
C GLY A 77 -1.76 -13.98 1.52
N VAL A 78 -0.92 -13.57 0.56
CA VAL A 78 0.32 -12.85 0.80
C VAL A 78 0.09 -11.35 0.58
N PRO A 79 0.31 -10.49 1.59
CA PRO A 79 0.16 -9.05 1.44
C PRO A 79 1.23 -8.46 0.52
N ARG A 80 0.90 -7.37 -0.16
CA ARG A 80 1.86 -6.55 -0.92
C ARG A 80 1.96 -5.18 -0.28
N SER A 81 3.17 -4.69 -0.06
CA SER A 81 3.46 -3.37 0.49
C SER A 81 4.36 -2.55 -0.42
N VAL A 82 4.14 -1.24 -0.44
CA VAL A 82 4.95 -0.22 -1.11
C VAL A 82 5.53 0.68 -0.02
N PRO A 83 6.87 0.78 0.10
CA PRO A 83 7.49 1.64 1.09
C PRO A 83 7.29 3.11 0.76
N VAL A 84 7.03 3.91 1.79
CA VAL A 84 6.87 5.37 1.74
C VAL A 84 7.99 6.01 2.55
N ARG A 85 8.66 7.00 1.96
CA ARG A 85 9.61 7.85 2.70
C ARG A 85 9.11 9.28 2.70
N LEU A 86 8.84 9.81 3.89
CA LEU A 86 8.42 11.20 4.06
C LEU A 86 9.65 12.08 4.29
N VAL A 87 9.73 13.18 3.55
CA VAL A 87 10.79 14.18 3.71
C VAL A 87 10.20 15.59 3.79
N MET A 88 10.95 16.48 4.42
CA MET A 88 10.65 17.90 4.49
C MET A 88 11.58 18.66 3.55
N VAL A 89 11.01 19.62 2.81
CA VAL A 89 11.76 20.52 1.95
C VAL A 89 11.77 21.92 2.56
N ALA A 90 12.96 22.44 2.86
CA ALA A 90 13.17 23.80 3.33
C ALA A 90 13.12 24.81 2.17
N ALA A 91 12.91 26.09 2.47
CA ALA A 91 12.83 27.16 1.46
C ALA A 91 14.10 27.30 0.61
N GLY A 92 15.27 26.96 1.19
CA GLY A 92 16.54 26.87 0.45
C GLY A 92 16.71 25.59 -0.37
N GLY A 93 15.69 24.74 -0.49
CA GLY A 93 15.72 23.47 -1.22
C GLY A 93 16.34 22.30 -0.45
N GLY A 94 16.79 22.50 0.78
CA GLY A 94 17.35 21.44 1.62
C GLY A 94 16.30 20.37 1.95
N ILE A 95 16.68 19.10 1.81
CA ILE A 95 15.83 17.94 2.11
C ILE A 95 16.28 17.33 3.43
N THR A 96 15.35 17.14 4.36
CA THR A 96 15.63 16.53 5.67
C THR A 96 14.56 15.52 6.05
N GLU A 97 14.93 14.56 6.87
CA GLU A 97 13.97 13.62 7.48
C GLU A 97 13.13 14.31 8.55
N LEU A 98 11.95 13.75 8.80
CA LEU A 98 11.06 14.27 9.82
C LEU A 98 11.65 13.99 11.21
N PRO A 99 11.69 14.99 12.11
CA PRO A 99 12.23 14.81 13.46
C PRO A 99 11.29 14.03 14.39
N ASP A 100 9.98 14.07 14.09
CA ASP A 100 8.91 13.47 14.88
C ASP A 100 8.02 12.62 13.96
N PRO A 101 7.37 11.56 14.45
CA PRO A 101 6.53 10.68 13.63
C PRO A 101 5.34 11.44 12.99
N PRO A 102 5.08 11.22 11.69
CA PRO A 102 3.93 11.81 11.00
C PRO A 102 2.63 11.05 11.29
N ARG A 103 1.51 11.63 10.88
CA ARG A 103 0.19 10.97 10.84
C ARG A 103 -0.20 10.72 9.40
N CYS A 104 -0.85 9.59 9.12
CA CYS A 104 -1.36 9.26 7.79
C CYS A 104 -2.71 8.57 7.87
N GLU A 105 -3.48 8.66 6.79
CA GLU A 105 -4.76 7.97 6.66
C GLU A 105 -5.07 7.66 5.19
N ALA A 106 -5.52 6.43 4.94
CA ALA A 106 -6.12 6.06 3.67
C ALA A 106 -7.57 6.55 3.60
N ALA A 107 -7.93 7.24 2.51
CA ALA A 107 -9.28 7.72 2.28
C ALA A 107 -10.29 6.56 2.12
N ASP A 108 -9.87 5.45 1.51
CA ASP A 108 -10.69 4.24 1.37
C ASP A 108 -9.93 3.00 1.85
N LYS A 109 -10.22 2.60 3.10
CA LYS A 109 -9.63 1.43 3.77
C LYS A 109 -10.09 0.09 3.17
N GLN A 110 -11.08 0.10 2.26
CA GLN A 110 -11.49 -1.09 1.51
C GLN A 110 -10.65 -1.33 0.25
N VAL A 111 -9.79 -0.37 -0.12
CA VAL A 111 -8.92 -0.44 -1.30
C VAL A 111 -7.45 -0.61 -0.93
N LEU A 112 -6.97 0.14 0.06
CA LEU A 112 -5.60 0.05 0.57
C LEU A 112 -5.53 0.46 2.04
N GLN A 113 -4.46 0.05 2.71
CA GLN A 113 -4.14 0.44 4.09
C GLN A 113 -2.77 1.12 4.16
N VAL A 114 -2.50 1.77 5.29
CA VAL A 114 -1.22 2.41 5.59
C VAL A 114 -0.72 1.88 6.92
N SER A 115 0.59 1.73 7.09
CA SER A 115 1.19 1.37 8.37
C SER A 115 1.02 2.47 9.41
N ASP A 116 1.04 2.09 10.69
CA ASP A 116 0.92 3.04 11.81
C ASP A 116 2.09 4.05 11.85
N SER A 117 3.27 3.66 11.35
CA SER A 117 4.47 4.49 11.20
C SER A 117 4.47 5.33 9.91
N CYS A 118 3.46 5.19 9.04
CA CYS A 118 3.36 5.89 7.75
C CYS A 118 4.54 5.67 6.80
N ASP A 119 5.22 4.54 6.95
CA ASP A 119 6.38 4.11 6.16
C ASP A 119 6.03 3.08 5.08
N ALA A 120 4.77 2.63 5.00
CA ALA A 120 4.31 1.67 4.01
C ALA A 120 2.82 1.80 3.71
N VAL A 121 2.47 1.66 2.44
CA VAL A 121 1.09 1.48 1.95
C VAL A 121 0.95 0.04 1.49
N PHE A 122 -0.10 -0.66 1.91
CA PHE A 122 -0.22 -2.09 1.63
C PHE A 122 -1.65 -2.56 1.35
N VAL A 123 -1.74 -3.74 0.74
CA VAL A 123 -2.97 -4.50 0.51
C VAL A 123 -2.79 -5.90 1.10
N GLY A 124 -3.70 -6.29 1.99
CA GLY A 124 -3.60 -7.48 2.84
C GLY A 124 -4.63 -8.58 2.54
N GLY A 125 -5.46 -8.41 1.51
CA GLY A 125 -6.42 -9.40 1.04
C GLY A 125 -7.83 -9.20 1.59
N LYS A 126 -8.02 -8.35 2.60
CA LYS A 126 -9.36 -7.86 3.00
C LYS A 126 -9.89 -6.83 1.99
N GLU A 127 -8.98 -6.13 1.31
CA GLU A 127 -9.25 -5.13 0.29
C GLU A 127 -9.61 -5.82 -1.04
N SER A 128 -10.87 -6.22 -1.17
CA SER A 128 -11.37 -6.92 -2.36
C SER A 128 -11.67 -5.99 -3.54
N ARG A 129 -11.57 -4.67 -3.35
CA ARG A 129 -11.91 -3.65 -4.33
C ARG A 129 -10.66 -2.91 -4.79
N GLY A 130 -10.42 -2.88 -6.10
CA GLY A 130 -9.45 -1.95 -6.69
C GLY A 130 -10.08 -0.56 -6.92
N ALA A 131 -9.28 0.48 -6.96
CA ALA A 131 -9.72 1.82 -7.35
C ALA A 131 -8.60 2.61 -8.04
N ARG A 132 -8.97 3.52 -8.97
CA ARG A 132 -8.02 4.48 -9.54
C ARG A 132 -8.05 5.77 -8.75
N GLY A 133 -6.91 6.17 -8.23
CA GLY A 133 -6.74 7.40 -7.48
C GLY A 133 -7.08 7.29 -5.99
N ALA A 134 -6.97 6.09 -5.40
CA ALA A 134 -7.11 5.87 -3.98
C ALA A 134 -6.12 6.76 -3.21
N ARG A 135 -6.64 7.70 -2.41
CA ARG A 135 -5.80 8.71 -1.76
C ARG A 135 -5.28 8.23 -0.41
N VAL A 136 -4.01 8.53 -0.16
CA VAL A 136 -3.39 8.46 1.15
C VAL A 136 -2.94 9.86 1.51
N GLU A 137 -3.46 10.35 2.62
CA GLU A 137 -3.15 11.67 3.14
C GLU A 137 -2.12 11.57 4.26
N PHE A 138 -1.18 12.51 4.27
CA PHE A 138 -0.07 12.60 5.22
C PHE A 138 -0.07 13.97 5.87
N TRP A 139 0.02 13.99 7.19
CA TRP A 139 0.07 15.20 7.99
C TRP A 139 1.30 15.22 8.87
N TRP A 140 1.96 16.37 8.91
CA TRP A 140 2.97 16.66 9.90
C TRP A 140 2.86 18.12 10.32
N ARG A 141 2.49 18.36 11.59
CA ARG A 141 2.17 19.69 12.12
C ARG A 141 1.10 20.39 11.26
N ARG A 142 1.48 21.47 10.57
CA ARG A 142 0.59 22.24 9.66
C ARG A 142 0.74 21.84 8.19
N LEU A 143 1.70 20.98 7.89
CA LEU A 143 1.98 20.53 6.53
C LEU A 143 1.10 19.33 6.21
N HIS A 144 0.65 19.30 4.96
CA HIS A 144 -0.19 18.24 4.43
C HIS A 144 0.33 17.84 3.04
N ALA A 145 0.26 16.55 2.74
CA ALA A 145 0.60 16.00 1.44
C ALA A 145 -0.27 14.78 1.13
N SER A 146 -0.49 14.52 -0.15
CA SER A 146 -1.36 13.45 -0.63
C SER A 146 -0.64 12.60 -1.67
N LEU A 147 -0.84 11.28 -1.62
CA LEU A 147 -0.51 10.36 -2.71
C LEU A 147 -1.79 9.75 -3.27
N SER A 148 -1.79 9.48 -4.58
CA SER A 148 -2.94 8.89 -5.27
C SER A 148 -2.50 7.59 -5.95
N PHE A 149 -2.93 6.46 -5.40
CA PHE A 149 -2.59 5.12 -5.88
C PHE A 149 -3.63 4.58 -6.87
N SER A 150 -3.17 3.78 -7.82
CA SER A 150 -4.03 2.93 -8.65
C SER A 150 -3.92 1.49 -8.15
N VAL A 151 -5.00 0.97 -7.58
CA VAL A 151 -5.06 -0.40 -7.06
C VAL A 151 -5.92 -1.24 -7.98
N TRP A 152 -5.38 -2.37 -8.40
CA TRP A 152 -6.06 -3.37 -9.23
C TRP A 152 -6.33 -4.61 -8.40
N ALA A 153 -7.59 -5.03 -8.32
CA ALA A 153 -8.00 -6.22 -7.58
C ALA A 153 -8.59 -7.28 -8.52
N PRO A 154 -8.44 -8.58 -8.21
CA PRO A 154 -9.01 -9.64 -9.00
C PRO A 154 -10.53 -9.60 -8.94
N LEU A 155 -11.19 -9.68 -10.09
CA LEU A 155 -12.63 -9.82 -10.17
C LEU A 155 -13.01 -11.28 -9.89
N LEU A 156 -13.81 -11.49 -8.85
CA LEU A 156 -14.33 -12.81 -8.47
C LEU A 156 -15.75 -13.02 -9.01
N PRO A 157 -16.16 -14.25 -9.37
CA PRO A 157 -15.37 -15.49 -9.32
C PRO A 157 -14.33 -15.61 -10.45
N LEU A 158 -13.29 -16.40 -10.22
CA LEU A 158 -12.25 -16.70 -11.22
C LEU A 158 -12.79 -17.62 -12.33
N ARG A 159 -12.19 -17.54 -13.52
CA ARG A 159 -12.54 -18.41 -14.65
C ARG A 159 -11.60 -19.60 -14.74
N VAL A 160 -12.13 -20.81 -14.58
CA VAL A 160 -11.38 -22.05 -14.80
C VAL A 160 -11.54 -22.50 -16.25
N GLN A 161 -10.43 -22.82 -16.90
CA GLN A 161 -10.38 -23.41 -18.23
C GLN A 161 -9.68 -24.77 -18.16
N LEU A 162 -10.29 -25.77 -18.79
CA LEU A 162 -9.74 -27.10 -18.96
C LEU A 162 -9.41 -27.28 -20.44
N GLY A 163 -8.30 -27.95 -20.75
CA GLY A 163 -7.99 -28.31 -22.14
C GLY A 163 -9.01 -29.31 -22.67
N ASP A 164 -9.12 -30.44 -22.00
CA ASP A 164 -10.04 -31.55 -22.28
C ASP A 164 -10.91 -31.78 -21.06
N THR A 165 -12.21 -31.93 -21.27
CA THR A 165 -13.18 -32.19 -20.18
C THR A 165 -13.50 -33.67 -20.02
N VAL A 166 -13.09 -34.49 -20.98
CA VAL A 166 -13.29 -35.93 -21.00
C VAL A 166 -11.92 -36.58 -21.14
N LEU A 167 -11.50 -37.32 -20.12
CA LEU A 167 -10.20 -37.98 -20.06
C LEU A 167 -10.38 -39.48 -20.28
N GLU A 168 -9.68 -40.05 -21.24
CA GLU A 168 -9.73 -41.49 -21.51
C GLU A 168 -8.72 -42.27 -20.67
N GLN A 169 -9.02 -43.54 -20.41
CA GLN A 169 -8.06 -44.47 -19.81
C GLN A 169 -6.92 -44.77 -20.80
N VAL A 170 -5.68 -44.62 -20.35
CA VAL A 170 -4.49 -45.00 -21.11
C VAL A 170 -4.37 -46.52 -21.11
N ARG A 171 -4.73 -47.14 -22.24
CA ARG A 171 -4.67 -48.60 -22.40
C ARG A 171 -3.23 -49.11 -22.20
N GLY A 172 -3.09 -50.22 -21.48
CA GLY A 172 -1.80 -50.85 -21.22
C GLY A 172 -0.97 -50.20 -20.11
N TRP A 173 -1.38 -49.05 -19.58
CA TRP A 173 -0.71 -48.40 -18.44
C TRP A 173 -1.46 -48.68 -17.15
N ARG A 174 -0.77 -49.29 -16.18
CA ARG A 174 -1.29 -49.53 -14.83
C ARG A 174 -0.24 -49.09 -13.82
N LEU A 175 -0.65 -48.34 -12.80
CA LEU A 175 0.23 -47.98 -11.71
C LEU A 175 0.14 -49.02 -10.61
N PRO A 176 1.27 -49.43 -10.00
CA PRO A 176 1.25 -50.18 -8.75
C PRO A 176 0.43 -49.42 -7.70
N ALA A 177 -0.40 -50.14 -6.96
CA ALA A 177 -1.13 -49.65 -5.81
C ALA A 177 -0.11 -49.29 -4.74
N SER A 178 -0.29 -48.14 -4.10
CA SER A 178 0.53 -47.73 -2.96
C SER A 178 0.43 -48.80 -1.87
N THR A 179 1.57 -49.20 -1.31
CA THR A 179 1.70 -50.24 -0.27
C THR A 179 1.07 -49.88 1.08
N ASP A 180 0.42 -48.72 1.21
CA ASP A 180 -0.25 -48.28 2.45
C ASP A 180 -1.55 -49.03 2.76
N SER A 181 -2.03 -49.90 1.86
CA SER A 181 -2.97 -50.95 2.20
C SER A 181 -2.24 -52.29 2.20
N ALA A 182 -1.70 -52.66 3.37
CA ALA A 182 -1.11 -53.99 3.57
C ALA A 182 -2.16 -55.09 3.30
N PRO A 183 -1.85 -56.10 2.48
CA PRO A 183 -2.51 -57.39 2.58
C PRO A 183 -1.69 -58.27 3.52
N ALA A 184 -2.33 -58.70 4.62
CA ALA A 184 -1.87 -59.86 5.35
C ALA A 184 -1.99 -61.10 4.44
N ASP A 185 -0.91 -61.87 4.40
CA ASP A 185 -0.82 -63.29 4.07
C ASP A 185 -1.24 -63.76 2.67
N ALA A 186 -0.25 -64.19 1.87
CA ALA A 186 -0.19 -65.54 1.29
C ALA A 186 1.06 -65.72 0.41
N GLU A 187 1.87 -66.72 0.74
CA GLU A 187 2.98 -67.24 -0.04
C GLU A 187 2.44 -68.25 -1.08
N ASP A 188 2.53 -67.95 -2.39
CA ASP A 188 2.49 -68.97 -3.45
C ASP A 188 3.05 -68.40 -4.79
N PRO A 189 4.12 -68.96 -5.40
CA PRO A 189 4.81 -68.37 -6.56
C PRO A 189 4.04 -68.42 -7.90
N GLY A 190 2.82 -68.94 -7.92
CA GLY A 190 1.92 -68.95 -9.09
C GLY A 190 0.90 -67.80 -9.13
N GLU A 191 0.60 -67.17 -7.99
CA GLU A 191 -0.39 -66.09 -7.87
C GLU A 191 0.19 -64.69 -8.14
N GLU A 192 1.50 -64.56 -8.35
CA GLU A 192 2.13 -63.24 -8.46
C GLU A 192 1.61 -62.41 -9.64
N ALA A 193 1.17 -63.03 -10.74
CA ALA A 193 0.62 -62.32 -11.90
C ALA A 193 -0.80 -61.80 -11.67
N GLU A 194 -1.65 -62.55 -10.95
CA GLU A 194 -3.00 -62.15 -10.58
C GLU A 194 -3.02 -61.18 -9.37
N GLN A 195 -2.14 -61.36 -8.38
CA GLN A 195 -1.95 -60.41 -7.28
C GLN A 195 -1.40 -59.07 -7.78
N ARG A 196 -0.42 -59.08 -8.72
CA ARG A 196 0.07 -57.86 -9.38
C ARG A 196 -1.05 -57.11 -10.10
N ALA A 197 -2.03 -57.82 -10.67
CA ALA A 197 -3.18 -57.21 -11.32
C ALA A 197 -4.20 -56.62 -10.32
N ARG A 198 -4.38 -57.25 -9.15
CA ARG A 198 -5.25 -56.72 -8.06
C ARG A 198 -4.69 -55.46 -7.40
N GLY A 199 -3.37 -55.35 -7.35
CA GLY A 199 -2.66 -54.15 -6.90
C GLY A 199 -2.40 -53.12 -8.01
N CYS A 200 -3.12 -53.11 -9.13
CA CYS A 200 -2.84 -52.21 -10.24
C CYS A 200 -4.02 -51.29 -10.54
N ARG A 201 -3.85 -49.97 -10.42
CA ARG A 201 -4.89 -48.99 -10.75
C ARG A 201 -4.77 -48.50 -12.19
N PRO A 202 -5.89 -48.31 -12.92
CA PRO A 202 -5.87 -47.78 -14.28
C PRO A 202 -5.35 -46.33 -14.28
N GLN A 203 -4.53 -45.99 -15.28
CA GLN A 203 -4.07 -44.62 -15.50
C GLN A 203 -4.98 -43.92 -16.53
N TYR A 204 -5.38 -42.69 -16.23
CA TYR A 204 -6.12 -41.83 -17.16
C TYR A 204 -5.22 -40.76 -17.77
N GLN A 205 -5.64 -40.23 -18.92
CA GLN A 205 -5.07 -39.03 -19.54
C GLN A 205 -5.08 -37.86 -18.55
N ARG A 206 -4.22 -36.87 -18.78
CA ARG A 206 -4.15 -35.64 -17.99
C ARG A 206 -4.42 -34.46 -18.89
N THR A 207 -5.13 -33.47 -18.38
CA THR A 207 -5.36 -32.20 -19.07
C THR A 207 -4.78 -31.03 -18.30
N GLY A 208 -4.44 -29.97 -19.02
CA GLY A 208 -4.02 -28.71 -18.42
C GLY A 208 -5.21 -27.99 -17.81
N VAL A 209 -5.05 -27.52 -16.58
CA VAL A 209 -5.98 -26.61 -15.91
C VAL A 209 -5.38 -25.22 -15.92
N ARG A 210 -6.15 -24.23 -16.36
CA ARG A 210 -5.79 -22.81 -16.25
C ARG A 210 -6.83 -22.06 -15.44
N VAL A 211 -6.38 -21.22 -14.53
CA VAL A 211 -7.23 -20.29 -13.77
C VAL A 211 -6.92 -18.88 -14.24
N LEU A 212 -7.96 -18.20 -14.69
CA LEU A 212 -7.89 -16.90 -15.34
C LEU A 212 -8.66 -15.85 -14.54
N ALA A 213 -8.14 -14.62 -14.48
CA ALA A 213 -8.76 -13.51 -13.77
C ALA A 213 -8.69 -12.19 -14.54
N HIS A 214 -9.74 -11.37 -14.42
CA HIS A 214 -9.63 -9.94 -14.70
C HIS A 214 -9.08 -9.23 -13.47
N PHE A 215 -8.25 -8.21 -13.69
CA PHE A 215 -7.88 -7.27 -12.64
C PHE A 215 -8.51 -5.92 -12.95
N VAL A 216 -9.29 -5.41 -12.00
CA VAL A 216 -10.14 -4.25 -12.20
C VAL A 216 -9.95 -3.21 -11.12
N SER A 217 -10.28 -1.98 -11.46
CA SER A 217 -10.34 -0.85 -10.55
C SER A 217 -11.66 -0.12 -10.73
N HIS A 218 -12.30 0.22 -9.61
CA HIS A 218 -13.53 0.97 -9.57
C HIS A 218 -13.24 2.47 -9.69
N PRO A 219 -14.09 3.22 -10.39
CA PRO A 219 -13.98 4.66 -10.46
C PRO A 219 -14.48 5.28 -9.13
N LEU A 220 -13.84 6.38 -8.72
CA LEU A 220 -14.16 7.06 -7.45
C LEU A 220 -15.48 7.82 -7.49
N ASP A 221 -15.97 8.15 -8.69
CA ASP A 221 -17.19 8.91 -8.94
C ASP A 221 -18.49 8.09 -8.75
N GLY A 222 -18.36 6.81 -8.36
CA GLY A 222 -19.48 5.90 -8.18
C GLY A 222 -20.10 5.41 -9.50
N SER A 223 -19.48 5.71 -10.65
CA SER A 223 -19.92 5.16 -11.93
C SER A 223 -19.70 3.64 -11.96
N ARG A 224 -20.53 2.93 -12.74
CA ARG A 224 -20.49 1.47 -12.81
C ARG A 224 -19.44 0.93 -13.77
N HIS A 225 -18.73 1.81 -14.48
CA HIS A 225 -17.76 1.42 -15.50
C HIS A 225 -16.44 1.03 -14.85
N LEU A 226 -16.20 -0.27 -14.76
CA LEU A 226 -14.92 -0.81 -14.31
C LEU A 226 -13.83 -0.48 -15.34
N SER A 227 -12.68 -0.04 -14.85
CA SER A 227 -11.46 -0.08 -15.66
C SER A 227 -10.82 -1.45 -15.51
N TYR A 228 -10.30 -1.99 -16.60
CA TYR A 228 -9.61 -3.28 -16.66
C TYR A 228 -8.14 -3.05 -16.94
N LEU A 229 -7.24 -3.71 -16.19
CA LEU A 229 -5.79 -3.50 -16.28
C LEU A 229 -5.26 -3.65 -17.72
N LEU A 230 -5.68 -4.71 -18.41
CA LEU A 230 -5.30 -5.00 -19.80
C LEU A 230 -6.44 -4.80 -20.80
N GLY A 231 -7.62 -4.34 -20.35
CA GLY A 231 -8.86 -4.30 -21.13
C GLY A 231 -9.81 -5.49 -20.86
N PRO A 232 -11.11 -5.36 -21.19
CA PRO A 232 -12.15 -6.32 -20.83
C PRO A 232 -12.04 -7.69 -21.53
N GLN A 233 -11.38 -7.74 -22.68
CA GLN A 233 -11.18 -8.96 -23.48
C GLN A 233 -9.98 -9.81 -23.00
N TRP A 234 -9.13 -9.26 -22.14
CA TRP A 234 -7.92 -9.91 -21.68
C TRP A 234 -8.06 -10.42 -20.26
N LEU A 235 -7.70 -11.69 -20.06
CA LEU A 235 -7.63 -12.34 -18.76
C LEU A 235 -6.18 -12.69 -18.47
N LEU A 236 -5.74 -12.53 -17.22
CA LEU A 236 -4.41 -12.95 -16.77
C LEU A 236 -4.47 -14.40 -16.27
N ASP A 237 -3.46 -15.19 -16.61
CA ASP A 237 -3.26 -16.53 -16.06
C ASP A 237 -2.70 -16.44 -14.64
N VAL A 238 -3.55 -16.79 -13.67
CA VAL A 238 -3.26 -16.79 -12.24
C VAL A 238 -3.13 -18.20 -11.67
N THR A 239 -3.00 -19.22 -12.53
CA THR A 239 -2.93 -20.64 -12.11
C THR A 239 -1.84 -20.87 -11.04
N HIS A 240 -0.66 -20.27 -11.23
CA HIS A 240 0.46 -20.39 -10.29
C HIS A 240 0.19 -19.74 -8.92
N LEU A 241 -0.67 -18.71 -8.86
CA LEU A 241 -1.01 -18.02 -7.61
C LEU A 241 -1.98 -18.84 -6.76
N VAL A 242 -2.88 -19.60 -7.40
CA VAL A 242 -3.92 -20.38 -6.71
C VAL A 242 -3.58 -21.86 -6.57
N ALA A 243 -2.47 -22.32 -7.14
CA ALA A 243 -2.10 -23.74 -7.19
C ALA A 243 -2.08 -24.43 -5.81
N SER A 244 -1.64 -23.73 -4.75
CA SER A 244 -1.65 -24.28 -3.38
C SER A 244 -3.04 -24.40 -2.77
N TRP A 245 -4.04 -23.71 -3.33
CA TRP A 245 -5.42 -23.68 -2.87
C TRP A 245 -6.34 -24.56 -3.73
N THR A 246 -5.90 -24.93 -4.94
CA THR A 246 -6.65 -25.83 -5.81
C THR A 246 -6.66 -27.24 -5.25
N ARG A 247 -7.85 -27.82 -5.14
CA ARG A 247 -8.05 -29.21 -4.72
C ARG A 247 -8.93 -29.93 -5.73
N VAL A 248 -8.57 -31.17 -6.01
CA VAL A 248 -9.42 -32.08 -6.77
C VAL A 248 -10.51 -32.59 -5.83
N GLN A 249 -11.77 -32.36 -6.19
CA GLN A 249 -12.91 -32.81 -5.38
C GLN A 249 -13.09 -34.34 -5.46
N ASP A 250 -12.93 -34.92 -6.65
CA ASP A 250 -12.97 -36.37 -6.85
C ASP A 250 -11.69 -36.87 -7.56
N PRO A 251 -10.74 -37.46 -6.80
CA PRO A 251 -9.49 -37.99 -7.36
C PRO A 251 -9.67 -39.30 -8.13
N ARG A 252 -10.91 -39.82 -8.27
CA ARG A 252 -11.20 -40.98 -9.13
C ARG A 252 -11.46 -40.55 -10.58
N VAL A 253 -11.70 -39.27 -10.80
CA VAL A 253 -12.00 -38.67 -12.10
C VAL A 253 -10.80 -37.86 -12.64
N ALA A 254 -9.76 -37.61 -11.82
CA ALA A 254 -8.56 -36.85 -12.18
C ALA A 254 -7.26 -37.54 -11.73
#